data_AF-A0A926BIG4-F1
#
_entry.id   AF-A0A926BIG4-F1
#
_cell.length_a   1.000
_cell.length_b   1.000
_cell.length_c   1.000
_cell.angle_alpha   90.00
_cell.angle_beta   90.00
_cell.angle_gamma   90.00
#
_symmetry.space_group_name_H-M   'P 1'
#
loop_
_entity.id
_entity.type
_entity.pdbx_description
1 polymer ?
#
loop_
_entity_poly.entity_id
_entity_poly.type
_entity_poly.pdbx_seq_one_letter_code
_entity_poly.pdbx_strand_id
1 'polypeptide(L)' 'MSQVTTLEYCRLMTNYNAWVNTALYDVCESLTEEERRRPFPVYFESVHGTLNHLL' A
#
# COMPACT_ATOMS: atom_id res chain seq x y z
N MET A 1 -24.53 12.35 10.44
CA MET A 1 -23.63 11.49 11.23
C MET A 1 -22.22 12.05 11.10
N SER A 2 -21.77 12.93 12.00
CA SER A 2 -20.35 13.28 12.00
C SER A 2 -19.61 12.09 12.61
N GLN A 3 -18.71 11.49 11.84
CA GLN A 3 -17.82 10.46 12.38
C GLN A 3 -16.84 11.17 13.30
N VAL A 4 -17.06 11.05 14.61
CA VAL A 4 -16.01 11.36 15.57
C VAL A 4 -14.95 10.29 15.38
N THR A 5 -13.81 10.66 14.80
CA THR A 5 -12.64 9.79 14.73
C THR A 5 -12.17 9.51 16.15
N THR A 6 -12.63 8.41 16.74
CA THR A 6 -12.28 8.07 18.12
C THR A 6 -10.79 7.72 18.20
N LEU A 7 -10.19 7.90 19.38
CA LEU A 7 -8.80 7.49 19.62
C LEU A 7 -8.58 6.00 19.31
N GLU A 8 -9.59 5.16 19.61
CA GLU A 8 -9.59 3.73 19.30
C GLU A 8 -9.55 3.48 17.79
N TYR A 9 -10.37 4.22 17.02
CA TYR A 9 -10.34 4.14 15.56
C TYR A 9 -8.98 4.54 15.00
N CYS A 10 -8.40 5.66 15.48
CA CYS A 10 -7.06 6.07 15.04
C CYS A 10 -6.02 4.98 15.32
N ARG A 11 -6.01 4.39 16.52
CA ARG A 11 -5.09 3.31 16.89
C ARG A 11 -5.26 2.08 16.00
N LEU A 12 -6.51 1.69 15.75
CA LEU A 12 -6.82 0.58 14.85
C LEU A 12 -6.27 0.83 13.45
N MET A 13 -6.54 2.00 12.88
CA MET A 13 -6.10 2.36 11.54
C MET A 13 -4.58 2.50 11.44
N THR A 14 -3.90 3.01 12.47
CA THR A 14 -2.43 3.04 12.52
C THR A 14 -1.84 1.63 12.51
N ASN A 15 -2.35 0.73 13.34
CA ASN A 15 -1.87 -0.66 13.38
C ASN A 15 -2.13 -1.39 12.06
N TYR A 16 -3.32 -1.18 11.48
CA TYR A 16 -3.66 -1.72 10.17
C TYR A 16 -2.73 -1.20 9.08
N ASN A 17 -2.48 0.11 9.04
CA ASN A 17 -1.59 0.72 8.06
C ASN A 17 -0.16 0.18 8.17
N ALA A 18 0.36 0.02 9.38
CA ALA A 18 1.67 -0.58 9.62
C ALA A 18 1.74 -2.03 9.13
N TRP A 19 0.70 -2.83 9.42
CA TRP A 19 0.63 -4.23 8.98
C TRP A 19 0.58 -4.35 7.45
N VAL A 20 -0.31 -3.60 6.80
CA VAL A 20 -0.43 -3.63 5.33
C VAL A 20 0.85 -3.14 4.66
N ASN A 21 1.45 -2.05 5.14
CA ASN A 21 2.70 -1.55 4.56
C ASN A 21 3.82 -2.57 4.69
N THR A 22 3.96 -3.24 5.84
CA THR A 22 4.97 -4.29 6.03
C THR A 22 4.77 -5.41 5.01
N ALA A 23 3.56 -5.96 4.92
CA ALA A 23 3.27 -7.04 3.97
C ALA A 23 3.47 -6.62 2.50
N LEU A 24 3.10 -5.38 2.15
CA LEU A 24 3.33 -4.84 0.81
C LEU A 24 4.82 -4.74 0.50
N TYR A 25 5.62 -4.19 1.42
CA TYR A 25 7.06 -4.06 1.22
C TYR A 25 7.75 -5.42 1.12
N ASP A 26 7.40 -6.39 1.98
CA ASP A 26 7.96 -7.74 1.94
C ASP A 26 7.74 -8.41 0.57
N VAL A 27 6.53 -8.28 0.00
CA VAL A 27 6.24 -8.81 -1.34
C VAL A 27 6.99 -8.02 -2.42
N CYS A 28 7.04 -6.70 -2.32
CA CYS A 28 7.71 -5.87 -3.31
C CYS A 28 9.23 -6.06 -3.32
N GLU A 29 9.84 -6.37 -2.18
CA GLU A 29 11.26 -6.71 -2.08
C GLU A 29 11.60 -8.01 -2.82
N SER A 30 10.64 -8.94 -2.95
CA SER A 30 10.83 -10.19 -3.70
C SER A 30 10.81 -10.03 -5.22
N LEU A 31 10.40 -8.87 -5.75
CA LEU A 31 10.28 -8.61 -7.19
C LEU A 31 11.60 -8.10 -7.78
N THR A 32 11.94 -8.53 -8.99
CA THR A 32 13.00 -7.86 -9.75
C THR A 32 12.52 -6.50 -10.26
N GLU A 33 13.46 -5.65 -10.70
CA GLU A 33 13.11 -4.34 -11.27
C GLU A 33 12.23 -4.47 -12.53
N GLU A 34 12.52 -5.47 -13.38
CA GLU A 34 11.74 -5.78 -14.57
C GLU A 34 10.31 -6.20 -14.21
N GLU A 35 10.14 -7.07 -13.21
CA GLU A 35 8.83 -7.51 -12.75
C GLU A 35 8.02 -6.35 -12.14
N ARG A 36 8.68 -5.53 -11.33
CA ARG A 36 8.07 -4.38 -10.66
C ARG A 36 7.60 -3.32 -11.65
N ARG A 37 8.33 -3.10 -12.75
CA ARG A 37 7.98 -2.14 -13.81
C ARG A 37 7.15 -2.75 -14.94
N ARG A 38 6.92 -4.06 -14.94
CA ARG A 38 6.18 -4.73 -16.01
C ARG A 38 4.78 -4.11 -16.17
N PRO A 39 4.36 -3.79 -17.40
CA PRO A 39 3.01 -3.33 -17.67
C PRO A 39 1.97 -4.33 -17.16
N PHE A 40 0.96 -3.83 -16.46
CA PHE A 40 -0.14 -4.61 -15.90
C PHE A 40 -1.41 -3.77 -15.99
N PRO A 41 -2.57 -4.34 -16.36
CA PRO A 41 -3.82 -3.59 -16.57
C PRO A 41 -4.47 -3.16 -15.25
N VAL A 42 -3.73 -2.35 -14.49
CA VAL A 42 -4.15 -1.64 -13.28
C VAL A 42 -4.12 -0.14 -13.56
N TYR A 43 -4.78 0.64 -12.70
CA TYR A 43 -4.93 2.08 -12.90
C TYR A 43 -3.59 2.82 -13.09
N PHE A 44 -2.55 2.42 -12.36
CA PHE A 44 -1.20 3.01 -12.46
C PHE A 44 -0.24 2.18 -13.32
N GLU A 45 -0.78 1.36 -14.22
CA GLU A 45 -0.08 0.65 -15.32
C GLU A 45 0.99 -0.37 -14.92
N SER A 46 1.43 -0.40 -13.65
CA SER A 46 2.43 -1.33 -13.12
C SER A 46 2.39 -1.37 -11.58
N VAL A 47 3.10 -2.34 -10.98
CA VAL A 47 3.34 -2.36 -9.53
C VAL A 47 4.13 -1.12 -9.12
N HIS A 48 5.16 -0.76 -9.87
CA HIS A 48 5.97 0.45 -9.65
C HIS A 48 5.11 1.73 -9.64
N GLY A 49 4.27 1.92 -10.65
CA GLY A 49 3.40 3.09 -10.74
C GLY A 49 2.39 3.16 -9.59
N THR A 50 1.87 2.00 -9.17
CA THR A 50 0.97 1.92 -8.02
C THR A 50 1.67 2.30 -6.72
N LEU A 51 2.88 1.79 -6.48
CA LEU A 51 3.69 2.15 -5.29
C LEU A 51 4.07 3.64 -5.30
N ASN A 52 4.44 4.18 -6.46
CA ASN A 52 4.78 5.60 -6.61
C ASN A 52 3.58 6.53 -6.37
N HIS A 53 2.35 6.02 -6.45
CA HIS A 53 1.17 6.80 -6.08
C HIS A 53 0.88 6.75 -4.56
N LEU A 54 1.23 5.64 -3.90
CA LEU A 54 0.97 5.42 -2.48
C LEU A 54 1.99 6.12 -1.56
N LEU A 55 3.19 6.45 -2.07
CA LEU A 55 4.32 7.06 -1.36
C LEU A 55 4.55 8.49 -1.83
#